data_AF-A0A2E9D1U0-F1
#
_entry.id   AF-A0A2E9D1U0-F1
#
_cell.length_a   1.000
_cell.length_b   1.000
_cell.length_c   1.000
_cell.angle_alpha   90.00
_cell.angle_beta   90.00
_cell.angle_gamma   90.00
#
_symmetry.space_group_name_H-M   'P 1'
#
loop_
_entity.id
_entity.type
_entity.pdbx_description
1 polymer ?
#
loop_
_entity_poly.entity_id
_entity_poly.type
_entity_poly.pdbx_seq_one_letter_code
_entity_poly.pdbx_strand_id
1 'polypeptide(L)'
;MKIIRILSVAAIVALAGSMSAAYAEGSCNYVQENMFAGPFNVCQEPVEAEACAELGETDDNADAVHSDGACASDDLIGTCDLGDSQLHYFSGDAGGLEIGCGFQGGDWISAE
;
A
#
# COMPACT_ATOMS: atom_id res chain seq x y z
N MET A 1 32.47 -43.55 -36.79
CA MET A 1 32.58 -43.95 -35.36
C MET A 1 32.09 -42.80 -34.49
N LYS A 2 31.24 -43.15 -33.51
CA LYS A 2 30.93 -42.46 -32.25
C LYS A 2 30.30 -41.05 -32.28
N ILE A 3 28.97 -41.11 -32.13
CA ILE A 3 28.06 -40.21 -31.43
C ILE A 3 28.63 -39.79 -30.06
N ILE A 4 28.58 -38.50 -29.72
CA ILE A 4 28.35 -38.03 -28.34
C ILE A 4 27.37 -36.84 -28.39
N ARG A 5 26.20 -37.06 -27.78
CA ARG A 5 25.19 -36.07 -27.39
C ARG A 5 25.51 -35.58 -25.99
N ILE A 6 25.36 -34.29 -25.67
CA ILE A 6 24.90 -33.71 -24.37
C ILE A 6 24.38 -32.29 -24.73
N LEU A 7 23.07 -31.95 -24.69
CA LEU A 7 22.30 -31.41 -23.53
C LEU A 7 23.05 -30.23 -22.86
N SER A 8 22.55 -29.07 -22.46
CA SER A 8 21.22 -28.51 -22.22
C SER A 8 21.45 -27.10 -21.62
N VAL A 9 20.51 -26.15 -21.83
CA VAL A 9 20.05 -25.15 -20.82
C VAL A 9 21.06 -24.02 -20.47
N ALA A 10 20.74 -22.73 -20.32
CA ALA A 10 19.48 -22.04 -20.02
C ALA A 10 19.44 -20.68 -20.73
N ALA A 11 18.26 -20.31 -21.22
CA ALA A 11 17.92 -18.91 -21.41
C ALA A 11 17.72 -18.30 -20.02
N ILE A 12 18.57 -17.35 -19.64
CA ILE A 12 18.35 -16.53 -18.44
C ILE A 12 17.29 -15.50 -18.83
N VAL A 13 16.02 -15.86 -18.64
CA VAL A 13 14.95 -14.88 -18.51
C VAL A 13 15.19 -14.22 -17.14
N ALA A 14 15.82 -13.06 -17.15
CA ALA A 14 15.80 -12.19 -15.98
C ALA A 14 14.35 -11.74 -15.80
N LEU A 15 13.64 -12.40 -14.87
CA LEU A 15 12.33 -11.95 -14.42
C LEU A 15 12.50 -10.52 -13.91
N ALA A 16 11.67 -9.64 -14.48
CA ALA A 16 11.31 -8.38 -13.87
C ALA A 16 10.82 -8.66 -12.44
N GLY A 17 11.60 -8.23 -11.46
CA GLY A 17 11.14 -7.96 -10.11
C GLY A 17 11.48 -6.51 -9.86
N SER A 18 10.47 -5.66 -9.93
CA SER A 18 10.48 -4.27 -9.47
C SER A 18 10.97 -4.27 -8.03
N MET A 19 12.27 -4.05 -7.85
CA MET A 19 12.87 -3.81 -6.55
C MET A 19 12.55 -2.36 -6.17
N SER A 20 11.33 -2.13 -5.69
CA SER A 20 11.03 -1.00 -4.81
C SER A 20 11.63 -1.33 -3.42
N ALA A 21 12.95 -1.39 -3.34
CA ALA A 21 13.68 -1.58 -2.09
C ALA A 21 14.24 -0.23 -1.65
N ALA A 22 13.34 0.64 -1.21
CA ALA A 22 13.64 1.87 -0.47
C ALA A 22 12.55 2.12 0.60
N TYR A 23 12.05 1.08 1.25
CA TYR A 23 11.21 1.24 2.44
C TYR A 23 12.14 1.36 3.65
N ALA A 24 12.68 2.56 3.87
CA ALA A 24 13.28 2.91 5.16
C ALA A 24 12.20 3.30 6.19
N GLU A 25 11.03 3.70 5.71
CA GLU A 25 9.87 4.16 6.47
C GLU A 25 8.75 3.16 6.12
N GLY A 26 8.33 2.37 7.11
CA GLY A 26 7.44 1.20 6.95
C GLY A 26 5.99 1.56 6.57
N SER A 27 5.03 0.87 7.16
CA SER A 27 3.60 1.14 6.97
C SER A 27 2.84 1.21 8.29
N CYS A 28 1.70 1.87 8.28
CA CYS A 28 0.80 1.97 9.43
C CYS A 28 -0.60 1.54 9.05
N ASN A 29 -1.10 0.46 9.66
CA ASN A 29 -2.51 0.06 9.52
C ASN A 29 -3.31 0.69 10.66
N TYR A 30 -4.45 1.30 10.36
CA TYR A 30 -5.31 1.92 11.39
C TYR A 30 -6.75 2.06 10.88
N VAL A 31 -7.66 2.34 11.82
CA VAL A 31 -9.02 2.75 11.50
C VAL A 31 -9.04 4.27 11.39
N GLN A 32 -9.29 4.77 10.19
CA GLN A 32 -9.50 6.20 9.92
C GLN A 32 -10.97 6.55 10.17
N GLU A 33 -11.22 7.40 11.15
CA GLU A 33 -12.54 7.98 11.37
C GLU A 33 -12.69 9.27 10.56
N ASN A 34 -13.84 9.46 9.92
CA ASN A 34 -14.14 10.71 9.24
C ASN A 34 -15.60 11.12 9.52
N MET A 35 -15.75 12.39 9.91
CA MET A 35 -17.05 12.92 10.36
C MET A 35 -18.14 12.95 9.27
N PHE A 36 -17.77 12.76 8.01
CA PHE A 36 -18.67 12.75 6.85
C PHE A 36 -18.84 11.37 6.22
N ALA A 37 -17.91 10.44 6.43
CA ALA A 37 -17.93 9.08 5.91
C ALA A 37 -17.00 8.17 6.71
N GLY A 38 -17.22 6.86 6.69
CA GLY A 38 -16.38 5.91 7.45
C GLY A 38 -16.98 5.59 8.84
N PRO A 39 -16.30 4.75 9.64
CA PRO A 39 -14.86 4.43 9.61
C PRO A 39 -14.35 3.68 8.39
N PHE A 40 -13.05 3.83 8.12
CA PHE A 40 -12.32 3.10 7.08
C PHE A 40 -11.10 2.38 7.64
N ASN A 41 -10.95 1.09 7.31
CA ASN A 41 -9.68 0.38 7.46
C ASN A 41 -8.71 0.86 6.38
N VAL A 42 -7.59 1.42 6.81
CA VAL A 42 -6.57 1.97 5.92
C VAL A 42 -5.19 1.46 6.29
N CYS A 43 -4.28 1.52 5.32
CA CYS A 43 -2.86 1.42 5.54
C CYS A 43 -2.17 2.61 4.87
N GLN A 44 -1.32 3.32 5.60
CA GLN A 44 -0.52 4.43 5.06
C GLN A 44 0.94 4.04 4.95
N GLU A 45 1.58 4.38 3.82
CA GLU A 45 3.02 4.21 3.60
C GLU A 45 3.59 5.32 2.69
N PRO A 46 4.88 5.68 2.84
CA PRO A 46 5.81 5.22 3.86
C PRO A 46 5.55 5.94 5.21
N VAL A 47 5.68 5.22 6.33
CA VAL A 47 5.39 5.74 7.70
C VAL A 47 6.35 5.14 8.73
N GLU A 48 6.95 5.99 9.57
CA GLU A 48 7.79 5.59 10.72
C GLU A 48 6.96 5.17 11.94
N ALA A 49 7.57 4.42 12.86
CA ALA A 49 6.86 3.88 14.04
C ALA A 49 6.26 4.98 14.93
N GLU A 50 7.00 6.07 15.17
CA GLU A 50 6.50 7.21 15.94
C GLU A 50 5.34 7.91 15.24
N ALA A 51 5.43 8.12 13.93
CA ALA A 51 4.37 8.74 13.14
C ALA A 51 3.11 7.87 13.09
N CYS A 52 3.26 6.54 13.05
CA CYS A 52 2.13 5.62 13.14
C CYS A 52 1.39 5.71 14.49
N ALA A 53 2.14 5.87 15.59
CA ALA A 53 1.53 6.10 16.90
C ALA A 53 0.73 7.43 16.92
N GLU A 54 1.29 8.51 16.35
CA GLU A 54 0.60 9.79 16.23
C GLU A 54 -0.66 9.70 15.35
N LEU A 55 -0.61 8.94 14.24
CA LEU A 55 -1.77 8.70 13.38
C LEU A 55 -2.93 8.04 14.15
N GLY A 56 -2.63 7.10 15.04
CA GLY A 56 -3.61 6.42 15.88
C GLY A 56 -4.20 7.28 17.01
N GLU A 57 -3.59 8.43 17.30
CA GLU A 57 -4.07 9.40 18.29
C GLU A 57 -4.70 10.64 17.62
N THR A 58 -4.62 10.73 16.29
CA THR A 58 -5.15 11.86 15.53
C THR A 58 -6.66 11.73 15.38
N ASP A 59 -7.38 12.79 15.77
CA ASP A 59 -8.84 12.85 15.78
C ASP A 59 -9.46 11.64 16.53
N ASP A 60 -10.34 10.89 15.88
CA ASP A 60 -10.97 9.69 16.43
C ASP A 60 -10.38 8.39 15.83
N ASN A 61 -9.21 8.47 15.17
CA ASN A 61 -8.54 7.29 14.63
C ASN A 61 -8.25 6.27 15.74
N ALA A 62 -8.15 4.99 15.36
CA ALA A 62 -7.94 3.92 16.31
C ALA A 62 -7.10 2.77 15.74
N ASP A 63 -6.66 1.90 16.64
CA ASP A 63 -6.03 0.61 16.32
C ASP A 63 -4.79 0.71 15.40
N ALA A 64 -4.00 1.77 15.57
CA ALA A 64 -2.77 1.96 14.78
C ALA A 64 -1.71 0.91 15.08
N VAL A 65 -1.22 0.25 14.03
CA VAL A 65 -0.20 -0.80 14.09
C VAL A 65 0.84 -0.56 12.99
N HIS A 66 2.06 -0.30 13.41
CA HIS A 66 3.22 -0.14 12.52
C HIS A 66 3.77 -1.49 12.06
N SER A 67 4.33 -1.52 10.84
CA SER A 67 5.04 -2.64 10.25
C SER A 67 6.25 -2.14 9.46
N ASP A 68 7.37 -2.86 9.48
CA ASP A 68 8.56 -2.55 8.65
C ASP A 68 8.35 -2.85 7.15
N GLY A 69 7.26 -3.55 6.81
CA GLY A 69 6.91 -3.90 5.43
C GLY A 69 5.94 -2.93 4.79
N ALA A 70 5.73 -3.10 3.48
CA ALA A 70 4.71 -2.39 2.73
C ALA A 70 3.28 -2.83 3.15
N CYS A 71 2.31 -1.98 2.87
CA CYS A 71 0.89 -2.24 2.98
C CYS A 71 0.49 -3.46 2.13
N ALA A 72 -0.47 -4.23 2.63
CA ALA A 72 -1.02 -5.36 1.90
C ALA A 72 -1.75 -4.87 0.64
N SER A 73 -1.79 -5.70 -0.40
CA SER A 73 -2.58 -5.44 -1.62
C SER A 73 -3.85 -6.28 -1.70
N ASP A 74 -3.99 -7.28 -0.83
CA ASP A 74 -5.19 -8.12 -0.77
C ASP A 74 -6.39 -7.31 -0.29
N ASP A 75 -7.55 -7.52 -0.93
CA ASP A 75 -8.82 -6.82 -0.64
C ASP A 75 -8.75 -5.27 -0.73
N LEU A 76 -7.74 -4.75 -1.43
CA LEU A 76 -7.59 -3.32 -1.71
C LEU A 76 -8.79 -2.83 -2.54
N ILE A 77 -9.40 -1.72 -2.11
CA ILE A 77 -10.44 -1.02 -2.88
C ILE A 77 -9.81 0.01 -3.81
N GLY A 78 -8.80 0.71 -3.29
CA GLY A 78 -7.99 1.64 -4.05
C GLY A 78 -7.02 2.39 -3.15
N THR A 79 -6.17 3.18 -3.79
CA THR A 79 -5.11 3.96 -3.15
C THR A 79 -5.33 5.43 -3.46
N CYS A 80 -5.25 6.27 -2.43
CA CYS A 80 -5.10 7.70 -2.60
C CYS A 80 -3.62 8.06 -2.53
N ASP A 81 -3.04 8.48 -3.66
CA ASP A 81 -1.66 8.94 -3.72
C ASP A 81 -1.59 10.44 -3.36
N LEU A 82 -1.00 10.76 -2.22
CA LEU A 82 -0.81 12.13 -1.72
C LEU A 82 0.57 12.69 -2.11
N GLY A 83 1.33 11.99 -2.95
CA GLY A 83 2.67 12.37 -3.41
C GLY A 83 3.78 11.91 -2.47
N ASP A 84 3.78 12.42 -1.24
CA ASP A 84 4.78 12.05 -0.22
C ASP A 84 4.38 10.79 0.56
N SER A 85 3.10 10.42 0.54
CA SER A 85 2.60 9.16 1.10
C SER A 85 1.39 8.67 0.33
N GLN A 86 1.08 7.40 0.49
CA GLN A 86 -0.05 6.71 -0.10
C GLN A 86 -0.96 6.19 1.02
N LEU A 87 -2.27 6.35 0.81
CA LEU A 87 -3.29 5.83 1.71
C LEU A 87 -4.09 4.75 1.00
N HIS A 88 -3.89 3.51 1.42
CA HIS A 88 -4.53 2.31 0.88
C HIS A 88 -5.82 2.02 1.65
N TYR A 89 -6.95 1.93 0.94
CA TYR A 89 -8.26 1.68 1.54
C TYR A 89 -8.69 0.22 1.35
N PHE A 90 -9.07 -0.45 2.44
CA PHE A 90 -9.56 -1.84 2.46
C PHE A 90 -11.05 -1.96 2.83
N SER A 91 -11.71 -0.82 3.02
CA SER A 91 -13.15 -0.76 3.32
C SER A 91 -13.73 0.57 2.84
N GLY A 92 -15.03 0.59 2.56
CA GLY A 92 -15.74 1.76 2.05
C GLY A 92 -16.27 1.55 0.64
N ASP A 93 -16.84 2.61 0.06
CA ASP A 93 -17.28 2.64 -1.34
C ASP A 93 -16.25 3.37 -2.19
N ALA A 94 -15.81 2.76 -3.29
CA ALA A 94 -14.75 3.31 -4.14
C ALA A 94 -15.06 4.72 -4.67
N GLY A 95 -16.32 4.99 -5.04
CA GLY A 95 -16.70 6.30 -5.56
C GLY A 95 -16.65 7.41 -4.49
N GLY A 96 -17.09 7.10 -3.28
CA GLY A 96 -16.96 8.00 -2.13
C GLY A 96 -15.49 8.25 -1.76
N LEU A 97 -14.66 7.20 -1.79
CA LEU A 97 -13.24 7.27 -1.48
C LEU A 97 -12.45 8.08 -2.52
N GLU A 98 -12.74 7.90 -3.81
CA GLU A 98 -12.16 8.70 -4.90
C GLU A 98 -12.44 10.20 -4.72
N ILE A 99 -13.69 10.54 -4.40
CA ILE A 99 -14.08 11.93 -4.13
C ILE A 99 -13.32 12.46 -2.90
N GLY A 100 -13.24 11.67 -1.83
CA GLY A 100 -12.48 12.01 -0.62
C GLY A 100 -11.00 12.22 -0.88
N CYS A 101 -10.39 11.40 -1.73
CA CYS A 101 -9.00 11.53 -2.16
C CYS A 101 -8.77 12.87 -2.88
N GLY A 102 -9.65 13.23 -3.81
CA GLY A 102 -9.57 14.51 -4.51
C GLY A 102 -9.67 15.73 -3.58
N PHE A 103 -10.44 15.65 -2.50
CA PHE A 103 -10.49 16.71 -1.48
C PHE A 103 -9.22 16.82 -0.64
N GLN A 104 -8.50 15.71 -0.45
CA GLN A 104 -7.19 15.68 0.20
C GLN A 104 -6.06 16.15 -0.72
N GLY A 105 -6.36 16.40 -2.00
CA GLY A 105 -5.38 16.81 -3.01
C GLY A 105 -4.57 15.65 -3.57
N GLY A 106 -5.03 14.41 -3.38
CA GLY A 106 -4.40 13.22 -3.92
C GLY A 106 -4.99 12.75 -5.24
N ASP A 107 -4.28 11.82 -5.88
CA ASP A 107 -4.69 11.13 -7.08
C ASP A 107 -5.23 9.72 -6.74
N TRP A 108 -6.44 9.42 -7.17
CA TRP A 108 -7.06 8.11 -6.91
C TRP A 108 -6.59 7.04 -7.89
N ILE A 109 -6.19 5.89 -7.35
CA ILE A 109 -5.77 4.70 -8.08
C ILE A 109 -6.69 3.55 -7.67
N SER A 110 -7.54 3.09 -8.59
CA SER A 110 -8.47 1.97 -8.33
C SER A 110 -7.72 0.64 -8.23
N ALA A 111 -8.17 -0.26 -7.36
CA ALA A 111 -7.72 -1.65 -7.39
C ALA A 111 -8.38 -2.40 -8.57
N GLU A 112 -7.63 -3.30 -9.22
CA GLU A 112 -8.06 -4.06 -10.41
C GLU A 112 -8.82 -5.36 -10.07
#